data_AF-A0A6I0ZTX5-F1
#
_entry.id   AF-A0A6I0ZTX5-F1
#
_cell.length_a   1.000
_cell.length_b   1.000
_cell.length_c   1.000
_cell.angle_alpha   90.00
_cell.angle_beta   90.00
_cell.angle_gamma   90.00
#
_symmetry.space_group_name_H-M   'P 1'
#
loop_
_entity.id
_entity.type
_entity.pdbx_description
1 polymer ?
#
loop_
_entity_poly.entity_id
_entity_poly.type
_entity_poly.pdbx_seq_one_letter_code
_entity_poly.pdbx_strand_id
1 'polypeptide(L)'
;MKTEYSIKLRCATCGCDDQFEFNEDKSYVKCTFCNREYLGGIEELQELNIETLKEVKEQFRKDASKYIYDELKKAFKGNKYIKFK
;
A
#
# COMPACT_ATOMS: atom_id res chain seq x y z
N MET A 1 0.22 -10.04 14.80
CA MET A 1 0.96 -10.36 13.56
C MET A 1 1.28 -9.05 12.87
N LYS A 2 2.55 -8.77 12.52
CA LYS A 2 2.88 -7.66 11.63
C LYS A 2 2.49 -8.09 10.22
N THR A 3 1.36 -7.62 9.72
CA THR A 3 1.06 -7.71 8.29
C THR A 3 1.90 -6.64 7.61
N GLU A 4 3.04 -7.05 7.05
CA GLU A 4 3.88 -6.19 6.21
C GLU A 4 3.23 -6.13 4.81
N TYR A 5 2.59 -5.01 4.51
CA TYR A 5 2.04 -4.77 3.18
C TYR A 5 3.17 -4.19 2.32
N SER A 6 3.77 -5.04 1.49
CA SER A 6 4.76 -4.61 0.50
C SER A 6 4.03 -3.99 -0.69
N ILE A 7 4.02 -2.66 -0.77
CA ILE A 7 3.51 -1.98 -1.95
C ILE A 7 4.61 -2.04 -3.02
N LYS A 8 4.28 -2.69 -4.13
CA LYS A 8 5.10 -2.67 -5.35
C LYS A 8 4.71 -1.47 -6.21
N LEU A 9 5.65 -0.52 -6.36
CA LEU A 9 5.50 0.60 -7.28
C LEU A 9 5.66 0.11 -8.71
N ARG A 10 4.80 0.56 -9.62
CA ARG A 10 4.79 0.13 -11.02
C ARG A 10 5.09 1.31 -11.94
N CYS A 11 5.71 1.05 -13.07
CA CYS A 11 5.99 2.10 -14.05
C CYS A 11 4.67 2.53 -14.69
N ALA A 12 4.40 3.84 -14.69
CA ALA A 12 3.18 4.40 -15.26
C ALA A 12 3.06 4.21 -16.79
N THR A 13 4.13 3.80 -17.47
CA THR A 13 4.14 3.60 -18.94
C THR A 13 4.00 2.16 -19.35
N CYS A 14 4.80 1.26 -18.76
CA CYS A 14 4.87 -0.14 -19.17
C CYS A 14 4.36 -1.11 -18.10
N GLY A 15 4.07 -0.63 -16.89
CA GLY A 15 3.63 -1.47 -15.78
C GLY A 15 4.73 -2.29 -15.09
N CYS A 16 6.01 -2.16 -15.49
CA CYS A 16 7.16 -2.83 -14.84
C CYS A 16 7.17 -2.56 -13.32
N ASP A 17 7.35 -3.56 -12.45
CA ASP A 17 7.43 -3.36 -10.98
C ASP A 17 8.79 -3.72 -10.37
N ASP A 18 9.66 -4.30 -11.18
CA ASP A 18 10.91 -4.97 -10.82
C ASP A 18 12.14 -4.38 -11.53
N GLN A 19 11.92 -3.53 -12.54
CA GLN A 19 12.97 -2.99 -13.41
C GLN A 19 13.13 -1.49 -13.22
N PHE A 20 13.68 -1.10 -12.07
CA PHE A 20 13.94 0.30 -11.72
C PHE A 20 15.38 0.53 -11.27
N GLU A 21 15.94 1.64 -11.73
CA GLU A 21 17.22 2.18 -11.27
C GLU A 21 16.95 3.49 -10.52
N PHE A 22 17.62 3.67 -9.39
CA PHE A 22 17.49 4.82 -8.50
C PHE A 22 18.86 5.47 -8.31
N ASN A 23 18.91 6.79 -8.19
CA ASN A 23 20.09 7.45 -7.64
C ASN A 23 20.14 7.30 -6.11
N GLU A 24 21.29 7.62 -5.49
CA GLU A 24 21.50 7.49 -4.04
C GLU A 24 20.44 8.25 -3.22
N ASP A 25 20.07 9.46 -3.68
CA ASP A 25 19.09 10.33 -3.01
C ASP A 25 17.62 10.01 -3.35
N LYS A 26 17.36 9.04 -4.24
CA LYS A 26 16.02 8.67 -4.76
C LYS A 26 15.22 9.82 -5.39
N SER A 27 15.88 10.92 -5.71
CA SER A 27 15.34 12.08 -6.44
C SER A 27 15.23 11.82 -7.95
N TYR A 28 15.79 10.71 -8.44
CA TYR A 28 15.67 10.26 -9.81
C TYR A 28 15.36 8.77 -9.86
N VAL A 29 14.41 8.39 -10.71
CA VAL A 29 14.05 6.99 -10.96
C VAL A 29 13.97 6.75 -12.46
N LYS A 30 14.49 5.61 -12.93
CA LYS A 30 14.37 5.17 -14.31
C LYS A 30 13.81 3.76 -14.38
N CYS A 31 12.73 3.52 -15.14
CA CYS A 31 12.34 2.14 -15.47
C CYS A 31 13.26 1.64 -16.58
N THR A 32 14.09 0.65 -16.27
CA THR A 32 15.08 0.08 -17.21
C THR A 32 14.43 -0.74 -18.33
N PHE A 33 13.16 -1.16 -18.15
CA PHE A 33 12.40 -1.89 -19.17
C PHE A 33 11.96 -1.00 -20.34
N CYS A 34 11.42 0.18 -20.06
CA CYS A 34 10.89 1.09 -21.09
C CYS A 34 11.72 2.38 -21.27
N ASN A 35 12.81 2.50 -20.51
CA ASN A 35 13.68 3.67 -20.46
C ASN A 35 12.97 4.98 -20.05
N ARG A 36 11.80 4.91 -19.40
CA ARG A 36 11.16 6.11 -18.84
C ARG A 36 11.92 6.61 -17.63
N GLU A 37 12.14 7.92 -17.62
CA GLU A 37 12.80 8.67 -16.56
C GLU A 37 11.76 9.47 -15.77
N TYR A 38 11.85 9.41 -14.44
CA TYR A 38 11.05 10.16 -13.48
C TYR A 38 12.00 11.13 -12.76
N LEU A 39 11.96 12.38 -13.20
CA LEU A 39 12.83 13.45 -12.69
C LEU A 39 12.38 13.96 -11.31
N GLY A 40 11.12 13.69 -10.93
CA GLY A 40 10.63 13.88 -9.56
C GLY A 40 10.91 12.67 -8.65
N GLY A 41 11.72 11.71 -9.12
CA GLY A 41 12.19 10.60 -8.31
C GLY A 41 11.08 9.66 -7.86
N ILE A 42 11.26 9.11 -6.67
CA ILE A 42 10.30 8.15 -6.11
C ILE A 42 8.97 8.79 -5.73
N GLU A 43 8.94 10.08 -5.46
CA GLU A 43 7.71 10.83 -5.14
C GLU A 43 6.79 10.89 -6.37
N GLU A 44 7.31 11.28 -7.54
CA GLU A 44 6.55 11.26 -8.80
C GLU A 44 5.99 9.86 -9.11
N LEU A 45 6.82 8.82 -8.92
CA LEU A 45 6.40 7.45 -9.13
C LEU A 45 5.30 7.02 -8.13
N GLN A 46 5.39 7.46 -6.88
CA GLN A 46 4.36 7.22 -5.86
C GLN A 46 3.05 7.91 -6.22
N GLU A 47 3.10 9.17 -6.66
CA GLU A 47 1.91 9.92 -7.08
C GLU A 47 1.19 9.26 -8.25
N LEU A 48 1.93 8.76 -9.23
CA LEU A 48 1.39 8.01 -10.36
C LEU A 48 0.82 6.63 -9.96
N ASN A 49 1.25 6.09 -8.82
CA ASN A 49 0.72 4.85 -8.25
C ASN A 49 -0.30 5.08 -7.12
N ILE A 50 -0.75 6.33 -6.88
CA ILE A 50 -1.67 6.68 -5.78
C ILE A 50 -2.98 5.89 -5.86
N GLU A 51 -3.53 5.63 -7.05
CA GLU A 51 -4.77 4.85 -7.16
C GLU A 51 -4.57 3.40 -6.70
N THR A 52 -3.51 2.74 -7.19
CA THR A 52 -3.09 1.40 -6.74
C THR A 52 -2.83 1.37 -5.23
N LEU A 53 -2.20 2.42 -4.70
CA LEU A 53 -1.95 2.60 -3.27
C LEU A 53 -3.24 2.81 -2.46
N LYS A 54 -4.21 3.56 -2.99
CA LYS A 54 -5.51 3.82 -2.34
C LYS A 54 -6.31 2.54 -2.21
N GLU A 55 -6.32 1.68 -3.22
CA GLU A 55 -7.00 0.39 -3.17
C GLU A 55 -6.41 -0.52 -2.09
N VAL A 56 -5.08 -0.62 -2.01
CA VAL A 56 -4.39 -1.38 -0.95
C VAL A 56 -4.63 -0.77 0.43
N LYS A 57 -4.64 0.56 0.55
CA LYS A 57 -4.90 1.29 1.81
C LYS A 57 -6.35 1.12 2.27
N GLU A 58 -7.31 1.05 1.36
CA GLU A 58 -8.71 0.79 1.70
C GLU A 58 -8.92 -0.66 2.13
N GLN A 59 -8.30 -1.63 1.44
CA GLN A 59 -8.30 -3.02 1.90
C GLN A 59 -7.64 -3.15 3.27
N PHE A 60 -6.48 -2.51 3.49
CA PHE A 60 -5.83 -2.44 4.79
C PHE A 60 -6.78 -1.89 5.87
N ARG A 61 -7.47 -0.78 5.59
CA ARG A 61 -8.42 -0.18 6.55
C ARG A 61 -9.59 -1.11 6.85
N LYS A 62 -10.15 -1.77 5.83
CA LYS A 62 -11.24 -2.75 6.02
C LYS A 62 -10.76 -3.94 6.83
N ASP A 63 -9.58 -4.48 6.54
CA ASP A 63 -9.01 -5.63 7.26
C ASP A 63 -8.64 -5.28 8.70
N ALA A 64 -7.99 -4.14 8.94
CA ALA A 64 -7.67 -3.67 10.29
C ALA A 64 -8.93 -3.37 11.10
N SER A 65 -9.94 -2.71 10.50
CA SER A 65 -11.20 -2.43 11.18
C SER A 65 -11.98 -3.71 11.47
N LYS A 66 -12.00 -4.65 10.53
CA LYS A 66 -12.64 -5.96 10.72
C LYS A 66 -11.93 -6.77 11.79
N TYR A 67 -10.59 -6.77 11.81
CA TYR A 67 -9.81 -7.44 12.84
C TYR A 67 -10.06 -6.83 14.22
N ILE A 68 -9.99 -5.51 14.37
CA ILE A 68 -10.29 -4.82 15.63
C ILE A 68 -11.74 -5.09 16.06
N TYR A 69 -12.70 -5.03 15.14
CA TYR A 69 -14.10 -5.33 15.43
C TYR A 69 -14.29 -6.80 15.84
N ASP A 70 -13.64 -7.75 15.18
CA ASP A 70 -13.74 -9.18 15.49
C ASP A 70 -13.08 -9.51 16.83
N GLU A 71 -11.93 -8.90 17.14
CA GLU A 71 -11.25 -9.03 18.43
C GLU A 71 -12.04 -8.37 19.56
N LEU A 72 -12.61 -7.18 19.35
CA LEU A 72 -13.53 -6.57 20.30
C LEU A 72 -14.77 -7.45 20.48
N LYS A 73 -15.37 -7.93 19.40
CA LYS A 73 -16.54 -8.81 19.45
C LYS A 73 -16.25 -10.12 20.17
N LYS A 74 -15.05 -10.70 20.01
CA LYS A 74 -14.58 -11.88 20.78
C LYS A 74 -14.34 -11.55 22.24
N ALA A 75 -13.62 -10.46 22.53
CA ALA A 75 -13.30 -10.03 23.90
C ALA A 75 -14.56 -9.71 24.72
N PHE A 76 -15.61 -9.23 24.05
CA PHE A 76 -16.90 -8.94 24.66
C PHE A 76 -17.98 -10.00 24.38
N LYS A 77 -17.63 -11.12 23.74
CA LYS A 77 -18.56 -12.24 23.50
C LYS A 77 -18.86 -12.94 24.82
N GLY A 78 -20.08 -12.77 25.32
CA GLY A 78 -20.51 -13.32 26.62
C GLY A 78 -20.69 -12.27 27.72
N ASN A 79 -20.39 -10.99 27.45
CA ASN A 79 -20.73 -9.91 28.36
C ASN A 79 -22.25 -9.63 28.28
N LYS A 80 -22.98 -9.87 29.37
CA LYS A 80 -24.44 -9.64 29.47
C LYS A 80 -24.86 -8.19 29.24
N TYR A 81 -23.93 -7.23 29.34
CA TYR A 81 -24.21 -5.79 29.29
C TYR A 81 -23.80 -5.10 27.97
N ILE A 82 -23.02 -5.74 27.10
CA ILE A 82 -22.56 -5.16 25.82
C ILE A 82 -23.05 -6.03 24.68
N LYS A 83 -24.04 -5.54 23.92
CA LYS A 83 -24.55 -6.18 22.70
C LYS A 83 -23.95 -5.46 21.49
N PHE A 84 -23.13 -6.17 20.72
CA PHE A 84 -22.73 -5.72 19.38
C PHE A 84 -23.92 -5.90 18.44
N LYS A 85 -24.34 -4.83 17.77
CA LYS A 85 -25.30 -4.89 16.66
C LYS A 85 -24.55 -5.17 15.36
#